data_AF-A0A2E8EAT6-F1
#
_entry.id   AF-A0A2E8EAT6-F1
#
_cell.length_a   1.000
_cell.length_b   1.000
_cell.length_c   1.000
_cell.angle_alpha   90.00
_cell.angle_beta   90.00
_cell.angle_gamma   90.00
#
_symmetry.space_group_name_H-M   'P 1'
#
loop_
_entity.id
_entity.type
_entity.pdbx_description
1 polymer ?
#
loop_
_entity_poly.entity_id
_entity_poly.type
_entity_poly.pdbx_seq_one_letter_code
_entity_poly.pdbx_strand_id
1 'polypeptide(L)'
;MSLVPGDTLGPRTIRAELGLGGMGVVYTAQDPRLKRQVAIKLLPPDLTRDETAKQRFLQEAQAASALDHTNICTIYEINETDDGQLYRVMAYYEGETLKELIERGPLALNPESSSAHYAQGWVHAQRGAPRQAVRHWREAVRLETNHGQAHAVLSYWLAASGHFSSARRYAERYRAPRSVAPALREQPRLRTTI
;
A
#
# COMPACT_ATOMS: atom_id res chain seq x y z
N MET A 1 -16.92 23.64 4.98
CA MET A 1 -17.21 24.05 6.38
C MET A 1 -16.36 23.16 7.29
N SER A 2 -15.85 23.67 8.43
CA SER A 2 -15.20 22.83 9.44
C SER A 2 -16.23 22.50 10.52
N LEU A 3 -16.30 21.23 10.93
CA LEU A 3 -17.24 20.77 11.96
C LEU A 3 -16.54 20.82 13.33
N VAL A 4 -17.26 21.24 14.36
CA VAL A 4 -16.75 21.29 15.73
C VAL A 4 -17.40 20.22 16.61
N PRO A 5 -16.79 19.85 17.76
CA PRO A 5 -17.41 18.94 18.70
C PRO A 5 -18.81 19.40 19.12
N GLY A 6 -19.79 18.50 19.01
CA GLY A 6 -21.20 18.78 19.25
C GLY A 6 -22.03 18.98 17.98
N ASP A 7 -21.42 19.32 16.85
CA ASP A 7 -22.12 19.39 15.56
C ASP A 7 -22.68 18.03 15.15
N THR A 8 -23.73 18.05 14.34
CA THR A 8 -24.35 16.85 13.80
C THR A 8 -24.07 16.70 12.31
N LEU A 9 -23.67 15.51 11.90
CA LEU A 9 -23.53 15.11 10.50
C LEU A 9 -24.36 13.84 10.27
N GLY A 10 -25.47 14.01 9.55
CA GLY A 10 -26.55 13.02 9.56
C GLY A 10 -27.04 12.76 10.99
N PRO A 11 -27.28 11.51 11.41
CA PRO A 11 -27.69 11.21 12.79
C PRO A 11 -26.55 11.25 13.81
N ARG A 12 -25.31 11.59 13.42
CA ARG A 12 -24.11 11.38 14.26
C ARG A 12 -23.58 12.69 14.82
N THR A 13 -23.13 12.64 16.07
CA THR A 13 -22.59 13.81 16.77
C THR A 13 -21.06 13.80 16.72
N ILE A 14 -20.46 14.85 16.17
CA ILE A 14 -19.00 15.02 16.06
C ILE A 14 -18.39 15.14 17.46
N ARG A 15 -17.26 14.47 17.66
CA ARG A 15 -16.51 14.44 18.94
C ARG A 15 -15.19 15.17 18.87
N ALA A 16 -14.44 14.98 17.79
CA ALA A 16 -13.15 15.64 17.56
C ALA A 16 -12.72 15.47 16.09
N GLU A 17 -11.83 16.35 15.63
CA GLU A 17 -11.05 16.14 14.41
C GLU A 17 -9.93 15.13 14.69
N LEU A 18 -9.78 14.13 13.81
CA LEU A 18 -8.71 13.13 13.87
C LEU A 18 -7.55 13.47 12.92
N GLY A 19 -7.83 14.18 11.83
CA GLY A 19 -6.78 14.67 10.95
C GLY A 19 -7.28 15.26 9.65
N LEU A 20 -6.42 16.08 9.06
CA LEU A 20 -6.61 16.75 7.78
C LEU A 20 -5.64 16.18 6.74
N GLY A 21 -6.14 15.85 5.56
CA GLY A 21 -5.33 15.45 4.41
C GLY A 21 -5.85 16.03 3.10
N GLY A 22 -5.15 15.77 2.01
CA GLY A 22 -5.51 16.30 0.69
C GLY A 22 -6.89 15.85 0.17
N MET A 23 -7.41 14.73 0.68
CA MET A 23 -8.72 14.18 0.33
C MET A 23 -9.78 14.44 1.41
N GLY A 24 -9.57 15.43 2.27
CA GLY A 24 -10.56 15.88 3.26
C GLY A 24 -10.16 15.75 4.71
N VAL A 25 -11.13 16.01 5.58
CA VAL A 25 -11.00 15.96 7.03
C VAL A 25 -11.62 14.68 7.56
N VAL A 26 -10.97 14.05 8.52
CA VAL A 26 -11.53 12.91 9.25
C VAL A 26 -11.89 13.35 10.66
N TYR A 27 -13.12 13.06 11.07
CA TYR A 27 -13.63 13.32 12.41
C TYR A 27 -13.96 12.00 13.11
N THR A 28 -13.86 11.97 14.44
CA THR A 28 -14.54 10.95 15.26
C THR A 28 -15.94 11.46 15.60
N ALA A 29 -16.92 10.57 15.61
CA ALA A 29 -18.30 10.87 15.90
C ALA A 29 -18.96 9.73 16.69
N GLN A 30 -20.00 10.08 17.43
CA GLN A 30 -20.87 9.11 18.11
C GLN A 30 -22.06 8.75 17.21
N ASP A 31 -22.23 7.46 16.94
CA ASP A 31 -23.49 6.94 16.39
C ASP A 31 -24.47 6.72 17.56
N PRO A 32 -25.59 7.47 17.62
CA PRO A 32 -26.53 7.36 18.73
C PRO A 32 -27.41 6.11 18.64
N ARG A 33 -27.60 5.55 17.43
CA ARG A 33 -28.48 4.38 17.21
C ARG A 33 -27.77 3.11 17.65
N LEU A 34 -26.53 2.95 17.21
CA LEU A 34 -25.71 1.77 17.53
C LEU A 34 -24.84 1.96 18.78
N LYS A 35 -24.85 3.17 19.38
CA LYS A 35 -24.10 3.52 20.58
C LYS A 35 -22.60 3.20 20.47
N ARG A 36 -22.01 3.45 19.29
CA ARG A 36 -20.58 3.23 19.01
C ARG A 36 -19.90 4.48 18.48
N GLN A 37 -18.58 4.55 18.66
CA GLN A 37 -17.76 5.53 17.97
C GLN A 37 -17.54 5.13 16.51
N VAL A 38 -17.50 6.11 15.63
CA VAL A 38 -17.23 5.93 14.19
C VAL A 38 -16.30 7.05 13.71
N ALA A 39 -15.59 6.80 12.62
CA ALA A 39 -14.86 7.84 11.91
C ALA A 39 -15.69 8.32 10.72
N ILE A 40 -15.67 9.62 10.45
CA ILE A 40 -16.32 10.23 9.30
C ILE A 40 -15.29 11.00 8.50
N LYS A 41 -15.09 10.61 7.23
CA LYS A 41 -14.26 11.38 6.29
C LYS A 41 -15.18 12.27 5.46
N LEU A 42 -15.03 13.58 5.61
CA LEU A 42 -15.77 14.62 4.89
C LEU A 42 -14.90 15.18 3.76
N LEU A 43 -15.44 15.14 2.55
CA LEU A 43 -14.76 15.68 1.37
C LEU A 43 -14.91 17.21 1.35
N PRO A 44 -13.83 17.99 1.11
CA PRO A 44 -13.91 19.45 1.08
C PRO A 44 -14.86 19.94 -0.02
N PRO A 45 -15.50 21.12 0.15
CA PRO A 45 -16.41 21.66 -0.85
C PRO A 45 -15.77 21.87 -2.23
N ASP A 46 -14.47 22.20 -2.30
CA ASP A 46 -13.78 22.35 -3.59
C ASP A 46 -13.65 21.02 -4.34
N LEU A 47 -13.33 19.94 -3.64
CA LEU A 47 -13.27 18.59 -4.22
C LEU A 47 -14.66 18.00 -4.46
N THR A 48 -15.66 18.45 -3.71
CA THR A 48 -17.07 18.16 -3.96
C THR A 48 -17.56 18.75 -5.28
N ARG A 49 -16.88 19.72 -5.89
CA ARG A 49 -17.25 20.22 -7.23
C ARG A 49 -16.48 19.56 -8.36
N ASP A 50 -15.44 18.80 -8.03
CA ASP A 50 -14.65 18.05 -9.00
C ASP A 50 -15.21 16.63 -9.15
N GLU A 51 -15.82 16.37 -10.30
CA GLU A 51 -16.38 15.05 -10.64
C GLU A 51 -15.32 13.93 -10.59
N THR A 52 -14.06 14.23 -10.89
CA THR A 52 -12.98 13.24 -10.78
C THR A 52 -12.72 12.88 -9.32
N ALA A 53 -12.72 13.87 -8.43
CA ALA A 53 -12.51 13.65 -7.01
C ALA A 53 -13.69 12.90 -6.38
N LYS A 54 -14.94 13.23 -6.76
CA LYS A 54 -16.13 12.45 -6.37
C LYS A 54 -16.04 11.00 -6.80
N GLN A 55 -15.72 10.77 -8.07
CA GLN A 55 -15.60 9.42 -8.61
C GLN A 55 -14.53 8.61 -7.87
N ARG A 56 -13.36 9.21 -7.60
CA ARG A 56 -12.33 8.55 -6.79
C ARG A 56 -12.81 8.23 -5.38
N PHE A 57 -13.50 9.17 -4.72
CA PHE A 57 -14.04 8.97 -3.38
C PHE A 57 -15.04 7.81 -3.32
N LEU A 58 -15.94 7.72 -4.32
CA LEU A 58 -16.89 6.62 -4.46
C LEU A 58 -16.21 5.29 -4.78
N GLN A 59 -15.26 5.28 -5.72
CA GLN A 59 -14.51 4.08 -6.11
C GLN A 59 -13.70 3.51 -4.95
N GLU A 60 -13.02 4.36 -4.17
CA GLU A 60 -12.32 3.94 -2.96
C GLU A 60 -13.28 3.26 -1.97
N ALA A 61 -14.45 3.85 -1.77
CA ALA A 61 -15.43 3.31 -0.86
C ALA A 61 -15.97 1.95 -1.33
N GLN A 62 -16.32 1.83 -2.61
CA GLN A 62 -16.78 0.58 -3.21
C GLN A 62 -15.70 -0.50 -3.16
N ALA A 63 -14.45 -0.16 -3.47
CA ALA A 63 -13.34 -1.10 -3.44
C ALA A 63 -13.06 -1.61 -2.03
N ALA A 64 -13.10 -0.73 -1.02
CA ALA A 64 -12.94 -1.12 0.38
C ALA A 64 -14.11 -1.99 0.87
N SER A 65 -15.35 -1.64 0.53
CA SER A 65 -16.54 -2.40 0.94
C SER A 65 -16.68 -3.77 0.25
N ALA A 66 -16.03 -3.97 -0.90
CA ALA A 66 -16.05 -5.25 -1.61
C ALA A 66 -15.13 -6.31 -0.96
N LEU A 67 -14.34 -5.93 0.04
CA LEU A 67 -13.36 -6.79 0.69
C LEU A 67 -13.72 -6.99 2.17
N ASP A 68 -13.82 -8.25 2.59
CA ASP A 68 -13.97 -8.60 4.00
C ASP A 68 -12.61 -9.08 4.56
N HIS A 69 -11.90 -8.18 5.25
CA HIS A 69 -10.56 -8.47 5.76
C HIS A 69 -10.21 -7.58 6.96
N THR A 70 -9.59 -8.15 8.00
CA THR A 70 -9.24 -7.46 9.25
C THR A 70 -8.41 -6.19 9.07
N ASN A 71 -7.56 -6.15 8.03
CA ASN A 71 -6.67 -5.01 7.74
C ASN A 71 -7.28 -3.99 6.75
N ILE A 72 -8.57 -4.10 6.44
CA ILE A 72 -9.28 -3.15 5.57
C ILE A 72 -10.36 -2.46 6.39
N CYS A 73 -10.36 -1.13 6.36
CA CYS A 73 -11.31 -0.33 7.11
C CYS A 73 -12.73 -0.58 6.62
N THR A 74 -13.61 -1.01 7.53
CA THR A 74 -15.02 -1.24 7.23
C THR A 74 -15.73 0.10 6.99
N ILE A 75 -16.36 0.25 5.83
CA ILE A 75 -17.21 1.39 5.51
C ILE A 75 -18.66 1.00 5.80
N TYR A 76 -19.34 1.81 6.60
CA TYR A 76 -20.74 1.57 6.96
C TYR A 76 -21.70 2.20 5.96
N GLU A 77 -21.39 3.41 5.49
CA GLU A 77 -22.25 4.15 4.56
C GLU A 77 -21.46 5.28 3.88
N ILE A 78 -22.00 5.73 2.75
CA ILE A 78 -21.59 6.94 2.03
C ILE A 78 -22.83 7.78 1.83
N ASN A 79 -22.74 9.07 2.11
CA ASN A 79 -23.86 9.99 2.11
C ASN A 79 -23.40 11.38 1.68
N GLU A 80 -24.37 12.27 1.51
CA GLU A 80 -24.17 13.66 1.14
C GLU A 80 -24.80 14.56 2.21
N THR A 81 -24.19 15.71 2.49
CA THR A 81 -24.79 16.73 3.35
C THR A 81 -25.85 17.52 2.59
N ASP A 82 -26.67 18.29 3.31
CA ASP A 82 -27.68 19.15 2.68
C ASP A 82 -27.07 20.21 1.74
N ASP A 83 -25.82 20.61 1.97
CA ASP A 83 -25.04 21.52 1.11
C ASP A 83 -24.20 20.80 0.03
N GLY A 84 -24.37 19.48 -0.10
CA GLY A 84 -23.87 18.68 -1.22
C GLY A 84 -22.50 18.03 -1.01
N GLN A 85 -21.90 18.13 0.19
CA GLN A 85 -20.60 17.54 0.48
C GLN A 85 -20.70 16.03 0.73
N LEU A 86 -19.89 15.27 0.00
CA LEU A 86 -19.79 13.84 0.19
C LEU A 86 -19.05 13.50 1.49
N TYR A 87 -19.58 12.55 2.24
CA TYR A 87 -18.89 11.97 3.39
C TYR A 87 -19.09 10.46 3.44
N ARG A 88 -18.13 9.78 4.06
CA ARG A 88 -18.24 8.34 4.35
C ARG A 88 -18.08 8.08 5.84
N VAL A 89 -18.91 7.20 6.36
CA VAL A 89 -18.86 6.74 7.74
C VAL A 89 -18.19 5.38 7.76
N MET A 90 -17.21 5.22 8.64
CA MET A 90 -16.36 4.04 8.71
C MET A 90 -16.07 3.64 10.15
N ALA A 91 -15.58 2.42 10.34
CA ALA A 91 -15.13 1.95 11.64
C ALA A 91 -14.07 2.90 12.22
N TYR A 92 -14.22 3.23 13.51
CA TYR A 92 -13.17 3.91 14.27
C TYR A 92 -12.27 2.85 14.89
N TYR A 93 -10.96 2.98 14.66
CA TYR A 93 -9.95 2.12 15.26
C TYR A 93 -9.10 2.96 16.22
N GLU A 94 -9.05 2.54 17.47
CA GLU A 94 -8.14 3.12 18.45
C GLU A 94 -6.72 2.65 18.18
N GLY A 95 -5.77 3.58 18.20
CA GLY A 95 -4.36 3.27 17.94
C GLY A 95 -3.61 4.45 17.35
N GLU A 96 -2.44 4.14 16.84
CA GLU A 96 -1.49 5.11 16.28
C GLU A 96 -1.51 5.04 14.76
N THR A 97 -1.41 6.20 14.12
CA THR A 97 -1.29 6.28 12.67
C THR A 97 0.11 5.83 12.23
N LEU A 98 0.22 5.32 11.00
CA LEU A 98 1.52 5.01 10.42
C LEU A 98 2.45 6.24 10.37
N LYS A 99 1.89 7.44 10.21
CA LYS A 99 2.64 8.70 10.23
C LYS A 99 3.33 8.91 11.57
N GLU A 100 2.58 8.83 12.66
CA GLU A 100 3.12 9.00 14.03
C GLU A 100 4.16 7.93 14.35
N LEU A 101 3.95 6.70 13.89
CA LEU A 101 4.91 5.62 14.07
C LEU A 101 6.23 5.87 13.32
N ILE A 102 6.17 6.37 12.07
CA ILE A 102 7.36 6.68 11.27
C ILE A 102 8.12 7.89 11.82
N GLU A 103 7.42 8.89 12.37
CA GLU A 103 8.01 10.08 12.97
C GLU A 103 8.90 9.75 14.19
N ARG A 104 8.64 8.63 14.89
CA ARG A 104 9.47 8.15 16.00
C ARG A 104 10.81 7.56 15.55
N GLY A 105 10.94 7.25 14.26
CA GLY A 105 12.12 6.65 13.68
C GLY A 105 11.84 5.36 12.91
N PRO A 106 12.90 4.63 12.49
CA PRO A 106 12.76 3.43 11.70
C PRO A 106 11.92 2.36 12.40
N LEU A 107 10.91 1.85 11.71
CA LEU A 107 10.11 0.72 12.18
C LEU A 107 10.98 -0.54 12.26
N ALA A 108 10.84 -1.27 13.37
CA ALA A 108 11.38 -2.62 13.47
C ALA A 108 10.64 -3.51 12.47
N LEU A 109 11.35 -3.93 11.43
CA LEU A 109 10.78 -4.81 10.42
C LEU A 109 10.73 -6.24 10.96
N ASN A 110 9.61 -6.93 10.73
CA ASN A 110 9.50 -8.34 11.05
C ASN A 110 10.56 -9.13 10.26
N PRO A 111 11.52 -9.81 10.93
CA PRO A 111 12.57 -10.56 10.24
C PRO A 111 12.02 -11.75 9.42
N GLU A 112 10.83 -12.25 9.73
CA GLU A 112 10.18 -13.34 8.98
C GLU A 112 9.32 -12.83 7.81
N SER A 113 9.31 -11.52 7.54
CA SER A 113 8.58 -10.95 6.41
C SER A 113 9.44 -10.92 5.14
N SER A 114 9.07 -11.75 4.17
CA SER A 114 9.70 -11.75 2.84
C SER A 114 9.66 -10.36 2.19
N SER A 115 8.51 -9.68 2.22
CA SER A 115 8.35 -8.31 1.70
C SER A 115 9.23 -7.28 2.41
N ALA A 116 9.43 -7.42 3.73
CA ALA A 116 10.32 -6.53 4.47
C ALA A 116 11.78 -6.70 4.02
N HIS A 117 12.24 -7.93 3.84
CA HIS A 117 13.56 -8.18 3.26
C HIS A 117 13.66 -7.70 1.82
N TYR A 118 12.62 -7.87 1.00
CA TYR A 118 12.61 -7.32 -0.35
C TYR A 118 12.82 -5.79 -0.36
N ALA A 119 12.11 -5.07 0.51
CA ALA A 119 12.25 -3.63 0.67
C ALA A 119 13.63 -3.22 1.22
N GLN A 120 14.14 -3.93 2.24
CA GLN A 120 15.49 -3.69 2.78
C GLN A 120 16.58 -3.85 1.71
N GLY A 121 16.41 -4.83 0.81
CA GLY A 121 17.35 -5.02 -0.29
C GLY A 121 17.49 -3.78 -1.16
N TRP A 122 16.36 -3.12 -1.48
CA TRP A 122 16.37 -1.86 -2.21
C TRP A 122 17.00 -0.71 -1.43
N VAL A 123 16.72 -0.59 -0.13
CA VAL A 123 17.34 0.43 0.73
C VAL A 123 18.87 0.29 0.73
N HIS A 124 19.38 -0.93 0.86
CA HIS A 124 20.82 -1.18 0.81
C HIS A 124 21.42 -0.92 -0.58
N ALA A 125 20.71 -1.27 -1.65
CA ALA A 125 21.15 -0.98 -3.02
C ALA A 125 21.29 0.54 -3.28
N GLN A 126 20.29 1.33 -2.86
CA GLN A 126 20.31 2.79 -2.98
C GLN A 126 21.45 3.43 -2.16
N ARG A 127 21.83 2.81 -1.05
CA ARG A 127 22.97 3.23 -0.22
C ARG A 127 24.33 2.76 -0.75
N GLY A 128 24.39 2.18 -1.95
CA GLY A 128 25.64 1.66 -2.52
C GLY A 128 26.17 0.42 -1.81
N ALA A 129 25.31 -0.34 -1.11
CA ALA A 129 25.68 -1.55 -0.37
C ALA A 129 25.12 -2.83 -1.04
N PRO A 130 25.59 -3.18 -2.25
CA PRO A 130 24.97 -4.23 -3.06
C PRO A 130 25.06 -5.64 -2.46
N ARG A 131 26.11 -5.94 -1.70
CA ARG A 131 26.25 -7.24 -1.01
C ARG A 131 25.15 -7.44 0.03
N GLN A 132 24.81 -6.38 0.77
CA GLN A 132 23.70 -6.38 1.73
C GLN A 132 22.36 -6.48 1.00
N ALA A 133 22.22 -5.77 -0.13
CA ALA A 133 21.03 -5.86 -0.97
C ALA A 133 20.72 -7.30 -1.43
N VAL A 134 21.73 -7.97 -2.01
CA VAL A 134 21.60 -9.37 -2.46
C VAL A 134 21.29 -10.32 -1.31
N ARG A 135 21.88 -10.12 -0.12
CA ARG A 135 21.57 -10.93 1.06
C ARG A 135 20.09 -10.84 1.42
N HIS A 136 19.54 -9.63 1.44
CA HIS A 136 18.14 -9.41 1.77
C HIS A 136 17.19 -9.99 0.70
N TRP A 137 17.46 -9.81 -0.59
CA TRP A 137 16.60 -10.42 -1.61
C TRP A 137 16.66 -11.95 -1.61
N ARG A 138 17.82 -12.56 -1.28
CA ARG A 138 17.92 -14.01 -1.10
C ARG A 138 17.07 -14.50 0.08
N GLU A 139 17.07 -13.74 1.17
CA GLU A 139 16.27 -14.05 2.34
C GLU A 139 14.77 -13.93 2.07
N ALA A 140 14.35 -12.92 1.29
CA ALA A 140 12.97 -12.83 0.80
C ALA A 140 12.54 -14.09 0.03
N VAL A 141 13.38 -14.58 -0.88
CA VAL A 141 13.13 -15.84 -1.62
C VAL A 141 13.14 -17.07 -0.69
N ARG A 142 13.96 -17.08 0.36
CA ARG A 142 13.99 -18.16 1.35
C ARG A 142 12.68 -18.26 2.12
N LEU A 143 12.17 -17.12 2.60
CA LEU A 143 10.94 -17.03 3.37
C LEU A 143 9.69 -17.31 2.53
N GLU A 144 9.68 -16.82 1.29
CA GLU A 144 8.58 -17.00 0.36
C GLU A 144 9.12 -17.43 -1.01
N THR A 145 9.05 -18.73 -1.27
CA THR A 145 9.61 -19.33 -2.50
C THR A 145 8.94 -18.81 -3.79
N ASN A 146 7.72 -18.28 -3.70
CA ASN A 146 7.01 -17.69 -4.84
C ASN A 146 7.09 -16.16 -4.89
N HIS A 147 7.97 -15.52 -4.10
CA HIS A 147 8.15 -14.08 -4.10
C HIS A 147 8.78 -13.61 -5.42
N GLY A 148 7.92 -13.26 -6.39
CA GLY A 148 8.34 -13.06 -7.77
C GLY A 148 9.26 -11.84 -7.96
N GLN A 149 8.97 -10.74 -7.28
CA GLN A 149 9.76 -9.50 -7.40
C GLN A 149 11.22 -9.70 -6.97
N ALA A 150 11.45 -10.37 -5.83
CA ALA A 150 12.78 -10.73 -5.34
C ALA A 150 13.54 -11.64 -6.31
N HIS A 151 12.88 -12.62 -6.94
CA HIS A 151 13.53 -13.43 -7.98
C HIS A 151 13.94 -12.60 -9.20
N ALA A 152 13.07 -11.71 -9.68
CA ALA A 152 13.35 -10.84 -10.82
C ALA A 152 14.56 -9.94 -10.54
N VAL A 153 14.58 -9.31 -9.36
CA VAL A 153 15.67 -8.42 -8.96
C VAL A 153 16.98 -9.19 -8.78
N LEU A 154 16.97 -10.36 -8.14
CA LEU A 154 18.17 -11.20 -8.02
C LEU A 154 18.71 -11.66 -9.37
N SER A 155 17.83 -12.08 -10.28
CA SER A 155 18.21 -12.48 -11.63
C SER A 155 18.94 -11.35 -12.34
N TYR A 156 18.35 -10.15 -12.37
CA TYR A 156 18.96 -8.98 -12.98
C TYR A 156 20.31 -8.62 -12.35
N TRP A 157 20.35 -8.54 -11.01
CA TRP A 157 21.53 -8.08 -10.29
C TRP A 157 22.72 -9.06 -10.42
N LEU A 158 22.44 -10.37 -10.40
CA LEU A 158 23.45 -11.40 -10.61
C LEU A 158 23.97 -11.39 -12.05
N ALA A 159 23.10 -11.19 -13.05
CA ALA A 159 23.51 -11.08 -14.45
C ALA A 159 24.41 -9.86 -14.66
N ALA A 160 24.03 -8.69 -14.13
CA ALA A 160 24.83 -7.47 -14.18
C ALA A 160 26.21 -7.65 -13.50
N SER A 161 26.30 -8.56 -12.52
CA SER A 161 27.53 -8.90 -11.82
C SER A 161 28.29 -10.08 -12.42
N GLY A 162 27.93 -10.54 -13.63
CA GLY A 162 28.61 -11.65 -14.34
C GLY A 162 28.26 -13.06 -13.85
N HIS A 163 27.32 -13.21 -12.91
CA HIS A 163 26.91 -14.50 -12.34
C HIS A 163 25.76 -15.14 -13.13
N PHE A 164 25.95 -15.33 -14.43
CA PHE A 164 24.89 -15.71 -15.38
C PHE A 164 24.15 -17.02 -15.05
N SER A 165 24.87 -18.06 -14.62
CA SER A 165 24.26 -19.35 -14.26
C SER A 165 23.30 -19.22 -13.07
N SER A 166 23.70 -18.42 -12.07
CA SER A 166 22.85 -18.14 -10.91
C SER A 166 21.66 -17.26 -11.28
N ALA A 167 21.89 -16.23 -12.11
CA ALA A 167 20.83 -15.37 -12.62
C ALA A 167 19.74 -16.17 -13.35
N ARG A 168 20.15 -17.09 -14.24
CA ARG A 168 19.24 -17.97 -14.97
C ARG A 168 18.38 -18.83 -14.04
N ARG A 169 18.95 -19.37 -12.95
CA ARG A 169 18.19 -20.15 -11.97
C ARG A 169 17.08 -19.35 -11.29
N TYR A 170 17.33 -18.08 -10.96
CA TYR A 170 16.29 -17.20 -10.40
C TYR A 170 15.26 -16.79 -11.47
N ALA A 171 15.68 -16.58 -12.71
CA ALA A 171 14.81 -16.28 -13.85
C ALA A 171 13.89 -17.45 -14.21
N GLU A 172 14.37 -18.70 -14.17
CA GLU A 172 13.56 -19.88 -14.51
C GLU A 172 12.47 -20.15 -13.47
N ARG A 173 12.75 -19.81 -12.20
CA ARG A 173 11.80 -19.93 -11.10
C ARG A 173 10.77 -18.80 -11.09
N TYR A 174 11.17 -17.62 -11.57
CA TYR A 174 10.26 -16.52 -11.87
C TYR A 174 9.68 -16.69 -13.28
N ARG A 175 8.52 -17.35 -13.42
CA ARG A 175 7.77 -17.28 -14.69
C ARG A 175 7.25 -15.85 -14.89
N ALA A 176 8.12 -14.97 -15.38
CA ALA A 176 7.77 -13.61 -15.78
C ALA A 176 6.70 -13.66 -16.89
N PRO A 177 5.74 -12.72 -16.91
CA PRO A 177 4.97 -12.45 -18.11
C PRO A 177 5.91 -12.18 -19.29
N ARG A 178 5.56 -12.67 -20.49
CA ARG A 178 6.38 -12.65 -21.73
C ARG A 178 6.94 -11.28 -22.16
N SER A 179 6.54 -10.18 -21.53
CA SER A 179 6.86 -8.81 -21.92
C SER A 179 8.24 -8.28 -21.50
N VAL A 180 8.99 -8.96 -20.61
CA VAL A 180 10.23 -8.41 -20.02
C VAL A 180 11.53 -9.03 -20.59
N ALA A 181 11.45 -9.90 -21.61
CA ALA A 181 12.60 -10.66 -22.10
C ALA A 181 13.23 -10.21 -23.44
N PRO A 182 13.65 -8.94 -23.65
CA PRO A 182 14.58 -8.62 -24.74
C PRO A 182 16.05 -8.91 -24.37
N ALA A 183 16.47 -8.58 -23.13
CA ALA A 183 17.89 -8.56 -22.74
C ALA A 183 18.54 -9.96 -22.56
N LEU A 184 17.75 -11.04 -22.59
CA LEU A 184 18.24 -12.43 -22.47
C LEU A 184 18.29 -13.18 -23.82
N ARG A 185 17.90 -12.54 -24.93
CA ARG A 185 17.84 -13.18 -26.26
C ARG A 185 19.13 -13.10 -27.06
N GLU A 186 20.05 -12.20 -26.72
CA GLU A 186 21.30 -12.05 -27.44
C GLU A 186 22.45 -12.78 -26.74
N GLN A 187 22.55 -14.09 -26.98
CA GLN A 187 23.84 -14.77 -26.98
C GLN A 187 24.00 -15.57 -28.28
N PRO A 188 25.17 -15.50 -28.94
CA PRO A 188 25.43 -16.29 -30.14
C PRO A 188 25.44 -17.77 -29.79
N ARG A 189 24.63 -18.55 -30.50
CA ARG A 189 24.66 -20.02 -30.42
C ARG A 189 26.04 -20.48 -30.88
N LEU A 190 26.87 -20.95 -29.94
CA LEU A 190 28.04 -21.74 -30.31
C LEU A 190 27.55 -23.01 -31.00
N ARG A 191 27.73 -23.08 -32.32
CA ARG A 191 27.58 -24.30 -33.11
C ARG A 191 28.67 -25.27 -32.69
N THR A 192 28.30 -26.39 -32.08
CA THR A 192 29.17 -27.56 -32.03
C THR A 192 28.90 -28.35 -33.30
N THR A 193 29.83 -28.29 -34.25
CA THR A 193 29.91 -29.22 -35.38
C THR A 193 30.73 -30.42 -34.92
N ILE A 194 30.24 -31.63 -35.20
CA ILE A 194 31.11 -32.82 -35.39
C ILE A 194 31.33 -32.92 -36.89
#